data_AF-A0A2Z7B3T7-F1
#
_entry.id   AF-A0A2Z7B3T7-F1
#
_cell.length_a   1.000
_cell.length_b   1.000
_cell.length_c   1.000
_cell.angle_alpha   90.00
_cell.angle_beta   90.00
_cell.angle_gamma   90.00
#
_symmetry.space_group_name_H-M   'P 1'
#
loop_
_entity.id
_entity.type
_entity.pdbx_description
1 polymer ?
#
loop_
_entity_poly.entity_id
_entity_poly.type
_entity_poly.pdbx_seq_one_letter_code
_entity_poly.pdbx_strand_id
1 'polypeptide(L)'
;MWMPYALEKNSGDKCPTAVHDFEGDQTYSEKPGHQFSLTADFEGLDASSYDGLVIPGGRAPEYLALDENVLKLVKEFMESAKPVASICHGQQILSAAGVLKGKKCTAYPAVKLNVVLAGATWLEPEPINRCFTDGNLVTGAAWPGHPEFVSQFMKLLGLHVTF
;
A
#
# COMPACT_ATOMS: atom_id res chain seq x y z
N MET A 1 -5.55 -1.49 7.31
CA MET A 1 -4.67 -1.59 8.50
C MET A 1 -3.39 -0.82 8.24
N TRP A 2 -2.84 -0.12 9.23
CA TRP A 2 -1.53 0.55 9.15
C TRP A 2 -0.50 -0.30 9.88
N MET A 3 0.62 -0.64 9.23
CA MET A 3 1.64 -1.55 9.78
C MET A 3 2.86 -0.76 10.29
N PRO A 4 3.27 -0.88 11.56
CA PRO A 4 4.39 -0.15 12.14
C PRO A 4 5.76 -0.88 12.13
N TYR A 5 6.87 -0.13 12.24
CA TYR A 5 8.30 -0.60 12.34
C TYR A 5 8.64 -1.49 13.53
N ALA A 6 7.69 -1.92 14.34
CA ALA A 6 8.03 -2.83 15.42
C ALA A 6 6.84 -3.74 15.62
N LEU A 7 7.06 -5.04 15.42
CA LEU A 7 6.18 -6.10 15.91
C LEU A 7 5.92 -5.97 17.42
N GLU A 8 6.67 -5.12 18.14
CA GLU A 8 6.48 -4.78 19.55
C GLU A 8 5.49 -3.63 19.80
N LYS A 9 4.95 -2.97 18.76
CA LYS A 9 3.96 -1.92 18.94
C LYS A 9 2.55 -2.49 19.02
N ASN A 10 1.82 -2.02 20.02
CA ASN A 10 0.47 -2.45 20.33
C ASN A 10 -0.53 -1.33 20.05
N SER A 11 -1.80 -1.67 20.14
CA SER A 11 -2.91 -0.72 20.13
C SER A 11 -2.67 0.39 21.15
N GLY A 12 -2.84 1.64 20.73
CA GLY A 12 -2.54 2.83 21.52
C GLY A 12 -1.14 3.40 21.31
N ASP A 13 -0.18 2.61 20.79
CA ASP A 13 1.16 3.12 20.47
C ASP A 13 1.12 4.08 19.28
N LYS A 14 2.10 4.98 19.25
CA LYS A 14 2.20 6.02 18.22
C LYS A 14 3.27 5.68 17.19
N CYS A 15 2.95 5.94 15.93
CA CYS A 15 3.88 5.85 14.82
C CYS A 15 4.10 7.22 14.19
N PRO A 16 5.36 7.69 14.11
CA PRO A 16 5.65 8.91 13.38
C PRO A 16 5.34 8.69 11.91
N THR A 17 4.65 9.64 11.30
CA THR A 17 4.45 9.71 9.86
C THR A 17 5.43 10.70 9.25
N ALA A 18 5.56 10.65 7.92
CA ALA A 18 6.38 11.58 7.16
C ALA A 18 5.50 12.32 6.14
N VAL A 19 5.87 13.57 5.85
CA VAL A 19 5.33 14.35 4.74
C VAL A 19 6.38 14.38 3.65
N HIS A 20 6.00 13.92 2.45
CA HIS A 20 6.81 14.03 1.24
C HIS A 20 6.29 15.16 0.37
N ASP A 21 7.17 16.12 0.08
CA ASP A 21 6.85 17.30 -0.71
C ASP A 21 7.82 17.47 -1.88
N PHE A 22 7.36 18.10 -2.96
CA PHE A 22 8.16 18.31 -4.17
C PHE A 22 8.47 19.80 -4.33
N GLU A 23 9.61 20.21 -3.78
CA GLU A 23 10.00 21.62 -3.65
C GLU A 23 10.93 22.11 -4.78
N GLY A 24 11.03 21.35 -5.88
CA GLY A 24 11.81 21.70 -7.07
C GLY A 24 13.13 20.93 -7.24
N ASP A 25 13.52 20.14 -6.24
CA ASP A 25 14.68 19.24 -6.33
C ASP A 25 14.39 18.00 -7.20
N GLN A 26 15.43 17.22 -7.49
CA GLN A 26 15.35 15.99 -8.30
C GLN A 26 14.47 14.89 -7.68
N THR A 27 14.23 14.96 -6.37
CA THR A 27 13.37 14.06 -5.61
C THR A 27 12.66 14.83 -4.50
N TYR A 28 11.74 14.17 -3.79
CA TYR A 28 10.97 14.78 -2.72
C TYR A 28 11.84 15.11 -1.49
N SER A 29 11.42 16.14 -0.74
CA SER A 29 11.90 16.38 0.62
C SER A 29 11.06 15.55 1.61
N GLU A 30 11.66 15.19 2.75
CA GLU A 30 10.98 14.47 3.84
C GLU A 30 10.95 15.34 5.10
N LYS A 31 9.76 15.54 5.65
CA LYS A 31 9.53 16.31 6.89
C LYS A 31 8.76 15.45 7.90
N PRO A 32 8.95 15.67 9.22
CA PRO A 32 8.13 15.02 10.24
C PRO A 32 6.65 15.33 10.02
N GLY A 33 5.84 14.28 9.98
CA GLY A 33 4.38 14.37 9.94
C GLY A 33 3.75 14.21 11.32
N HIS A 34 2.47 13.84 11.31
CA HIS A 34 1.70 13.59 12.53
C HIS A 34 2.10 12.26 13.19
N GLN A 35 1.77 12.12 14.47
CA GLN A 35 1.84 10.83 15.16
C GLN A 35 0.52 10.09 14.95
N PHE A 36 0.57 8.95 14.27
CA PHE A 36 -0.59 8.10 14.04
C PHE A 36 -0.72 7.08 15.16
N SER A 37 -1.86 7.05 15.86
CA SER A 37 -2.13 6.05 16.90
C SER A 37 -2.59 4.74 16.28
N LEU A 38 -1.95 3.65 16.67
CA LEU A 38 -2.36 2.30 16.28
C LEU A 38 -3.65 1.91 17.01
N THR A 39 -4.49 1.13 16.33
CA THR A 39 -5.82 0.75 16.82
C THR A 39 -6.01 -0.74 17.02
N ALA A 40 -5.05 -1.55 16.58
CA ALA A 40 -5.07 -3.00 16.72
C ALA A 40 -3.65 -3.51 16.94
N ASP A 41 -3.55 -4.59 17.69
CA ASP A 41 -2.31 -5.35 17.82
C ASP A 41 -2.08 -6.13 16.53
N PHE A 42 -0.81 -6.26 16.15
CA PHE A 42 -0.46 -7.04 14.97
C PHE A 42 -0.44 -8.54 15.27
N GLU A 43 -0.02 -8.92 16.48
CA GLU A 43 -0.07 -10.30 16.94
C GLU A 43 -1.51 -10.78 17.07
N GLY A 44 -1.79 -11.99 16.59
CA GLY A 44 -3.12 -12.58 16.63
C GLY A 44 -4.11 -12.02 15.61
N LEU A 45 -3.64 -11.18 14.67
CA LEU A 45 -4.51 -10.63 13.64
C LEU A 45 -4.96 -11.70 12.64
N ASP A 46 -6.28 -11.77 12.44
CA ASP A 46 -6.92 -12.70 11.52
C ASP A 46 -7.38 -11.98 10.24
N ALA A 47 -6.76 -12.30 9.10
CA ALA A 47 -7.14 -11.77 7.80
C ALA A 47 -8.60 -12.09 7.42
N SER A 48 -9.19 -13.15 7.97
CA SER A 48 -10.57 -13.54 7.68
C SER A 48 -11.58 -12.49 8.18
N SER A 49 -11.23 -11.78 9.25
CA SER A 49 -12.05 -10.76 9.92
C SER A 49 -12.10 -9.40 9.20
N TYR A 50 -11.38 -9.22 8.09
CA TYR A 50 -11.34 -7.97 7.33
C TYR A 50 -11.79 -8.17 5.89
N ASP A 51 -12.56 -7.22 5.34
CA ASP A 51 -13.02 -7.30 3.95
C ASP A 51 -11.95 -6.87 2.93
N GLY A 52 -10.93 -6.12 3.35
CA GLY A 52 -9.86 -5.68 2.46
C GLY A 52 -8.63 -5.14 3.18
N LEU A 53 -7.54 -5.02 2.43
CA LEU A 53 -6.24 -4.54 2.91
C LEU A 53 -5.85 -3.24 2.20
N VAL A 54 -5.30 -2.30 2.95
CA VAL A 54 -4.71 -1.07 2.41
C VAL A 54 -3.26 -0.99 2.88
N ILE A 55 -2.33 -0.76 1.94
CA ILE A 55 -0.89 -0.64 2.19
C ILE A 55 -0.44 0.78 1.79
N PRO A 56 -0.24 1.67 2.78
CA PRO A 56 0.28 3.01 2.56
C PRO A 56 1.72 3.00 2.01
N GLY A 57 2.12 4.13 1.42
CA GLY A 57 3.49 4.36 0.98
C GLY A 57 4.39 4.96 2.06
N GLY A 58 5.30 5.84 1.63
CA GLY A 58 6.32 6.43 2.49
C GLY A 58 7.53 5.50 2.63
N ARG A 59 8.28 5.64 3.73
CA ARG A 59 9.42 4.76 4.03
C ARG A 59 9.02 3.47 4.75
N ALA A 60 7.78 3.40 5.24
CA ALA A 60 7.28 2.20 5.93
C ALA A 60 7.45 0.88 5.15
N PRO A 61 7.11 0.85 3.85
CA PRO A 61 7.17 -0.37 3.06
C PRO A 61 8.55 -1.01 2.93
N GLU A 62 9.64 -0.22 2.93
CA GLU A 62 10.98 -0.74 2.65
C GLU A 62 11.43 -1.76 3.71
N TYR A 63 11.10 -1.52 4.97
CA TYR A 63 11.45 -2.41 6.08
C TYR A 63 10.36 -3.42 6.39
N LEU A 64 9.07 -3.08 6.20
CA LEU A 64 7.97 -4.03 6.38
C LEU A 64 8.02 -5.17 5.36
N ALA A 65 8.59 -4.90 4.18
CA ALA A 65 8.83 -5.91 3.16
C ALA A 65 9.84 -6.99 3.59
N LEU A 66 10.53 -6.82 4.72
CA LEU A 66 11.47 -7.79 5.29
C LEU A 66 10.83 -8.65 6.39
N ASP A 67 9.59 -8.35 6.79
CA ASP A 67 8.90 -9.02 7.88
C ASP A 67 8.03 -10.17 7.38
N GLU A 68 8.37 -11.40 7.73
CA GLU A 68 7.66 -12.59 7.26
C GLU A 68 6.18 -12.64 7.68
N ASN A 69 5.81 -12.06 8.81
CA ASN A 69 4.41 -12.02 9.24
C ASN A 69 3.61 -11.02 8.39
N VAL A 70 4.21 -9.88 8.05
CA VAL A 70 3.65 -8.92 7.09
C VAL A 70 3.46 -9.58 5.73
N LEU A 71 4.49 -10.27 5.22
CA LEU A 71 4.44 -10.94 3.91
C LEU A 71 3.38 -12.06 3.91
N LYS A 72 3.27 -12.83 4.99
CA LYS A 72 2.24 -13.86 5.17
C LYS A 72 0.84 -13.26 5.10
N LEU A 73 0.58 -12.19 5.84
CA LEU A 73 -0.73 -11.52 5.82
C LEU A 73 -1.08 -11.04 4.41
N VAL A 74 -0.14 -10.39 3.72
CA VAL A 74 -0.35 -9.93 2.34
C VAL A 74 -0.70 -11.08 1.39
N LYS A 75 -0.02 -12.23 1.53
CA LYS A 75 -0.35 -13.44 0.76
C LYS A 75 -1.76 -13.92 1.05
N GLU A 76 -2.16 -14.01 2.32
CA GLU A 76 -3.51 -14.45 2.73
C GLU A 76 -4.63 -13.60 2.10
N PHE A 77 -4.49 -12.27 2.08
CA PHE A 77 -5.45 -11.38 1.42
C PHE A 77 -5.51 -11.60 -0.10
N MET A 78 -4.34 -11.75 -0.73
CA MET A 78 -4.25 -11.93 -2.18
C MET A 78 -4.77 -13.29 -2.64
N GLU A 79 -4.47 -14.37 -1.91
CA GLU A 79 -4.94 -15.73 -2.16
C GLU A 79 -6.45 -15.87 -1.94
N SER A 80 -6.99 -15.16 -0.95
CA SER A 80 -8.44 -15.07 -0.70
C SER A 80 -9.18 -14.19 -1.71
N ALA A 81 -8.48 -13.63 -2.70
CA ALA A 81 -9.00 -12.69 -3.69
C ALA A 81 -9.74 -11.47 -3.06
N LYS A 82 -9.41 -11.12 -1.82
CA LYS A 82 -9.98 -9.95 -1.14
C LYS A 82 -9.40 -8.67 -1.77
N PRO A 83 -10.15 -7.56 -1.80
CA PRO A 83 -9.64 -6.27 -2.24
C PRO A 83 -8.35 -5.88 -1.49
N VAL A 84 -7.29 -5.60 -2.25
CA VAL A 84 -6.02 -5.06 -1.75
C VAL A 84 -5.73 -3.76 -2.48
N ALA A 85 -5.46 -2.68 -1.74
CA ALA A 85 -5.10 -1.38 -2.29
C ALA A 85 -3.72 -0.96 -1.79
N SER A 86 -2.79 -0.69 -2.70
CA SER A 86 -1.42 -0.30 -2.36
C SER A 86 -1.01 0.99 -3.08
N ILE A 87 -0.26 1.87 -2.42
CA ILE A 87 0.07 3.17 -3.00
C ILE A 87 1.53 3.56 -2.77
N CYS A 88 2.10 4.27 -3.74
CA CYS A 88 3.44 4.85 -3.67
C CYS A 88 4.54 3.78 -3.51
N HIS A 89 5.10 3.62 -2.32
CA HIS A 89 6.10 2.59 -2.03
C HIS A 89 5.51 1.29 -1.48
N GLY A 90 4.20 1.26 -1.17
CA GLY A 90 3.53 0.08 -0.60
C GLY A 90 3.71 -1.20 -1.43
N GLN A 91 3.88 -1.04 -2.75
CA GLN A 91 4.11 -2.11 -3.70
C GLN A 91 5.44 -2.86 -3.47
N GLN A 92 6.39 -2.29 -2.72
CA GLN A 92 7.59 -3.01 -2.28
C GLN A 92 7.24 -4.24 -1.43
N ILE A 93 6.23 -4.14 -0.57
CA ILE A 93 5.74 -5.27 0.23
C ILE A 93 5.09 -6.31 -0.69
N LEU A 94 4.26 -5.88 -1.65
CA LEU A 94 3.63 -6.79 -2.61
C LEU A 94 4.67 -7.52 -3.48
N SER A 95 5.72 -6.81 -3.87
CA SER A 95 6.88 -7.35 -4.58
C SER A 95 7.57 -8.42 -3.75
N ALA A 96 7.92 -8.13 -2.49
CA ALA A 96 8.58 -9.06 -1.58
C ALA A 96 7.71 -10.28 -1.23
N ALA A 97 6.40 -10.09 -1.12
CA ALA A 97 5.44 -11.18 -0.90
C ALA A 97 5.28 -12.08 -2.14
N GLY A 98 5.81 -11.70 -3.31
CA GLY A 98 5.72 -12.47 -4.55
C GLY A 98 4.34 -12.46 -5.20
N VAL A 99 3.43 -11.59 -4.74
CA VAL A 99 2.02 -11.55 -5.19
C VAL A 99 1.80 -10.72 -6.45
N LEU A 100 2.85 -10.07 -6.96
CA LEU A 100 2.79 -9.26 -8.18
C LEU A 100 3.01 -10.06 -9.47
N LYS A 101 3.47 -11.32 -9.40
CA LYS A 101 3.79 -12.10 -10.61
C LYS A 101 2.58 -12.23 -11.54
N GLY A 102 2.72 -11.75 -12.77
CA GLY A 102 1.66 -11.77 -13.79
C GLY A 102 0.55 -10.72 -13.60
N LYS A 103 0.62 -9.88 -12.57
CA LYS A 103 -0.31 -8.77 -12.34
C LYS A 103 0.06 -7.55 -13.19
N LYS A 104 -0.88 -6.64 -13.36
CA LYS A 104 -0.66 -5.30 -13.92
C LYS A 104 -0.81 -4.28 -12.80
N CYS A 105 0.20 -3.47 -12.55
CA CYS A 105 0.10 -2.45 -11.52
C CYS A 105 1.00 -1.24 -11.78
N THR A 106 0.66 -0.15 -11.09
CA THR A 106 1.52 1.04 -10.97
C THR A 106 2.09 1.13 -9.55
N ALA A 107 3.03 2.05 -9.35
CA ALA A 107 3.59 2.42 -8.06
C ALA A 107 4.22 3.82 -8.16
N TYR A 108 4.89 4.29 -7.10
CA TYR A 108 5.78 5.45 -7.23
C TYR A 108 6.83 5.17 -8.33
N PRO A 109 7.21 6.14 -9.20
CA PRO A 109 8.07 5.85 -10.35
C PRO A 109 9.38 5.12 -10.04
N ALA A 110 10.03 5.42 -8.91
CA ALA A 110 11.26 4.73 -8.50
C ALA A 110 11.04 3.24 -8.16
N VAL A 111 9.82 2.85 -7.81
CA VAL A 111 9.41 1.48 -7.43
C VAL A 111 9.07 0.63 -8.67
N LYS A 112 9.09 1.20 -9.88
CA LYS A 112 8.99 0.46 -11.14
C LYS A 112 9.96 -0.71 -11.20
N LEU A 113 11.17 -0.53 -10.66
CA LEU A 113 12.18 -1.59 -10.57
C LEU A 113 11.66 -2.80 -9.78
N ASN A 114 11.09 -2.60 -8.59
CA ASN A 114 10.52 -3.67 -7.77
C ASN A 114 9.37 -4.38 -8.49
N VAL A 115 8.46 -3.61 -9.11
CA VAL A 115 7.31 -4.15 -9.86
C VAL A 115 7.77 -5.07 -10.99
N VAL A 116 8.73 -4.62 -11.80
CA VAL A 116 9.23 -5.39 -12.94
C VAL A 116 10.02 -6.62 -12.49
N LEU A 117 10.88 -6.49 -11.47
CA LEU A 117 11.63 -7.62 -10.91
C LEU A 117 10.72 -8.69 -10.28
N ALA A 118 9.56 -8.29 -9.75
CA ALA A 118 8.55 -9.22 -9.24
C ALA A 118 7.73 -9.92 -10.36
N GLY A 119 7.98 -9.59 -11.63
CA GLY A 119 7.29 -10.17 -12.77
C GLY A 119 5.89 -9.60 -13.03
N ALA A 120 5.60 -8.39 -12.53
CA ALA A 120 4.40 -7.64 -12.92
C ALA A 120 4.63 -6.81 -14.19
N THR A 121 3.54 -6.52 -14.89
CA THR A 121 3.50 -5.55 -15.98
C THR A 121 3.33 -4.15 -15.39
N TRP A 122 4.30 -3.29 -15.64
CA TRP A 122 4.25 -1.88 -15.22
C TRP A 122 3.18 -1.10 -15.99
N LEU A 123 2.35 -0.35 -15.25
CA LEU A 123 1.42 0.64 -15.78
C LEU A 123 1.95 2.03 -15.44
N GLU A 124 2.20 2.83 -16.48
CA GLU A 124 2.76 4.18 -16.32
C GLU A 124 1.77 5.10 -15.58
N PRO A 125 2.16 5.73 -14.46
CA PRO A 125 1.29 6.63 -13.70
C PRO A 125 1.28 8.02 -14.31
N GLU A 126 0.78 8.11 -15.55
CA GLU A 126 0.61 9.35 -16.27
C GLU A 126 -0.88 9.60 -16.54
N PRO A 127 -1.48 10.68 -15.97
CA PRO A 127 -0.92 11.58 -14.94
C PRO A 127 -0.71 10.89 -13.57
N ILE A 128 0.07 11.52 -12.66
CA ILE A 128 0.48 10.93 -11.36
C ILE A 128 -0.68 10.62 -10.40
N ASN A 129 -1.82 11.28 -10.58
CA ASN A 129 -3.04 11.04 -9.81
C ASN A 129 -3.86 9.84 -10.31
N ARG A 130 -3.45 9.22 -11.42
CA ARG A 130 -4.13 8.06 -11.97
C ARG A 130 -3.85 6.80 -11.15
N CYS A 131 -4.89 6.00 -10.92
CA CYS A 131 -4.79 4.69 -10.28
C CYS A 131 -5.32 3.59 -11.20
N PHE A 132 -4.93 2.34 -10.93
CA PHE A 132 -5.32 1.18 -11.74
C PHE A 132 -5.82 0.03 -10.88
N THR A 133 -6.78 -0.72 -11.40
CA THR A 133 -7.29 -1.96 -10.79
C THR A 133 -6.99 -3.14 -11.72
N ASP A 134 -6.40 -4.20 -11.18
CA ASP A 134 -6.19 -5.50 -11.84
C ASP A 134 -6.74 -6.63 -10.95
N GLY A 135 -7.93 -7.13 -11.30
CA GLY A 135 -8.66 -8.08 -10.44
C GLY A 135 -8.98 -7.46 -9.08
N ASN A 136 -8.44 -8.06 -8.01
CA ASN A 136 -8.63 -7.61 -6.63
C ASN A 136 -7.59 -6.56 -6.18
N LEU A 137 -6.64 -6.16 -7.03
CA LEU A 137 -5.54 -5.28 -6.67
C LEU A 137 -5.76 -3.86 -7.23
N VAL A 138 -5.89 -2.87 -6.35
CA VAL A 138 -5.85 -1.44 -6.69
C VAL A 138 -4.45 -0.90 -6.42
N THR A 139 -3.90 -0.15 -7.36
CA THR A 139 -2.60 0.51 -7.19
C THR A 139 -2.63 1.98 -7.59
N GLY A 140 -1.98 2.81 -6.76
CA GLY A 140 -1.74 4.22 -7.03
C GLY A 140 -0.26 4.60 -6.90
N ALA A 141 0.14 5.70 -7.54
CA ALA A 141 1.53 6.10 -7.60
C ALA A 141 1.95 7.12 -6.52
N ALA A 142 1.08 8.06 -6.16
CA ALA A 142 1.37 9.05 -5.12
C ALA A 142 0.07 9.61 -4.52
N TRP A 143 0.21 10.39 -3.45
CA TRP A 143 -0.90 10.99 -2.72
C TRP A 143 -1.88 11.86 -3.56
N PRO A 144 -1.51 12.50 -4.70
CA PRO A 144 -2.48 13.16 -5.56
C PRO A 144 -3.55 12.22 -6.12
N GLY A 145 -3.28 10.91 -6.16
CA GLY A 145 -4.19 9.89 -6.64
C GLY A 145 -5.20 9.37 -5.61
N HIS A 146 -5.21 9.89 -4.38
CA HIS A 146 -6.15 9.45 -3.35
C HIS A 146 -7.63 9.41 -3.81
N PRO A 147 -8.16 10.38 -4.58
CA PRO A 147 -9.54 10.31 -5.05
C PRO A 147 -9.83 9.06 -5.89
N GLU A 148 -8.99 8.76 -6.89
CA GLU A 148 -9.15 7.56 -7.72
C GLU A 148 -8.85 6.28 -6.93
N PHE A 149 -7.81 6.29 -6.09
CA PHE A 149 -7.42 5.16 -5.26
C PHE A 149 -8.56 4.69 -4.36
N VAL A 150 -9.17 5.63 -3.63
CA VAL A 150 -10.30 5.34 -2.73
C VAL A 150 -11.52 4.94 -3.55
N SER A 151 -11.83 5.64 -4.65
CA SER A 151 -12.98 5.31 -5.50
C SER A 151 -12.90 3.88 -6.06
N GLN A 152 -11.74 3.47 -6.56
CA GLN A 152 -11.53 2.12 -7.09
C GLN A 152 -11.60 1.05 -6.00
N PHE A 153 -11.03 1.31 -4.82
CA PHE A 153 -11.11 0.39 -3.69
C PHE A 153 -12.54 0.24 -3.16
N MET A 154 -13.29 1.35 -3.03
CA MET A 154 -14.71 1.35 -2.69
C MET A 154 -15.52 0.48 -3.64
N LYS A 155 -15.25 0.57 -4.95
CA LYS A 155 -15.92 -0.26 -5.96
C LYS A 155 -15.66 -1.75 -5.75
N LEU A 156 -14.43 -2.14 -5.41
CA LEU A 156 -14.11 -3.54 -5.09
C LEU A 156 -14.80 -4.04 -3.81
N LEU A 157 -15.08 -3.14 -2.87
CA LEU A 157 -15.85 -3.41 -1.66
C LEU A 157 -17.38 -3.36 -1.86
N GLY A 158 -17.86 -3.12 -3.08
CA GLY A 158 -19.30 -3.01 -3.36
C GLY A 158 -19.95 -1.71 -2.86
N LEU A 159 -19.16 -0.71 -2.50
CA LEU A 159 -19.63 0.58 -1.98
C LEU A 159 -20.00 1.52 -3.14
N HIS A 160 -21.10 2.26 -2.98
CA HIS A 160 -21.58 3.26 -3.94
C HIS A 160 -22.18 4.46 -3.20
N VAL A 161 -22.10 5.64 -3.83
CA VAL A 161 -22.68 6.88 -3.32
C VAL A 161 -23.82 7.30 -4.25
N THR A 162 -24.98 7.62 -3.67
CA THR A 162 -26.17 8.11 -4.39
C THR A 162 -26.60 9.45 -3.80
N PHE A 163 -27.22 10.30 -4.61
CA PHE A 163 -27.66 11.65 -4.25
C PHE A 163 -29.14 11.82 -4.60
#